data_AF-A0A835LY05-F1
#
_entry.id   AF-A0A835LY05-F1
#
_cell.length_a   1.000
_cell.length_b   1.000
_cell.length_c   1.000
_cell.angle_alpha   90.00
_cell.angle_beta   90.00
_cell.angle_gamma   90.00
#
_symmetry.space_group_name_H-M   'P 1'
#
loop_
_entity.id
_entity.type
_entity.pdbx_description
1 polymer ?
#
loop_
_entity_poly.entity_id
_entity_poly.type
_entity_poly.pdbx_seq_one_letter_code
_entity_poly.pdbx_strand_id
1 'polypeptide(L)'
;MGVFTFICKSSGKEWSGKQYSGDLEASASSTFELQRKLVQAALSADSSGGVSSSFSLVTPSSAVFQVIVGGGGGGGGGVAVAASSGGGAAAAEAPAAEEKKEEKEESDDDMGFSLFD
;
A
#
# COMPACT_ATOMS: atom_id res chain seq x y z
N MET A 1 -11.66 1.70 18.96
CA MET A 1 -10.49 2.06 18.16
C MET A 1 -9.32 1.20 18.62
N GLY A 2 -9.07 0.09 17.93
CA GLY A 2 -7.94 -0.78 18.19
C GLY A 2 -6.72 -0.33 17.39
N VAL A 3 -5.56 -0.23 18.04
CA VAL A 3 -4.28 0.04 17.37
C VAL A 3 -3.42 -1.22 17.46
N PHE A 4 -3.17 -1.81 16.31
CA PHE A 4 -2.35 -3.00 16.15
C PHE A 4 -1.01 -2.59 15.55
N THR A 5 0.06 -2.74 16.32
CA THR A 5 1.42 -2.44 15.85
C THR A 5 2.12 -3.75 15.58
N PHE A 6 2.68 -3.91 14.38
CA PHE A 6 3.40 -5.10 13.95
C PHE A 6 4.85 -4.75 13.63
N ILE A 7 5.77 -5.60 14.09
CA ILE A 7 7.16 -5.59 13.69
C ILE A 7 7.30 -6.56 12.53
N CYS A 8 7.59 -6.01 11.35
CA CYS A 8 7.78 -6.78 10.14
C CYS A 8 9.27 -6.98 9.89
N LYS A 9 9.67 -8.20 9.51
CA LYS A 9 11.03 -8.58 9.16
C LYS A 9 11.05 -9.37 7.86
N SER A 10 11.98 -9.03 7.00
CA SER A 10 12.32 -9.78 5.81
C SER A 10 13.36 -10.84 6.15
N SER A 11 13.10 -12.07 5.72
CA SER A 11 14.04 -13.19 5.75
C SER A 11 14.17 -13.74 4.34
N GLY A 12 15.14 -13.20 3.58
CA GLY A 12 15.37 -13.58 2.19
C GLY A 12 14.22 -13.15 1.27
N LYS A 13 13.42 -14.13 0.80
CA LYS A 13 12.28 -13.91 -0.09
C LYS A 13 10.94 -13.78 0.63
N GLU A 14 10.91 -14.02 1.94
CA GLU A 14 9.68 -14.01 2.73
C GLU A 14 9.67 -12.84 3.71
N TRP A 15 8.51 -12.25 3.92
CA TRP A 15 8.24 -11.26 4.96
C TRP A 15 7.37 -11.87 6.04
N SER A 16 7.72 -11.61 7.29
CA SER A 16 6.94 -11.99 8.46
C SER A 16 6.60 -10.75 9.28
N GLY A 17 5.44 -10.72 9.91
CA GLY A 17 5.01 -9.65 10.80
C GLY A 17 4.44 -10.24 12.08
N LYS A 18 4.94 -9.78 13.23
CA LYS A 18 4.45 -10.16 14.56
C LYS A 18 3.95 -8.93 15.29
N GLN A 19 2.81 -9.04 15.96
CA GLN A 19 2.28 -7.96 16.77
C GLN A 19 3.25 -7.65 17.92
N TYR A 20 3.54 -6.37 18.14
CA TYR A 20 4.43 -5.92 19.21
C TYR A 20 3.85 -6.23 20.60
N SER A 21 2.53 -6.09 20.74
CA SER A 21 1.78 -6.40 21.95
C SER A 21 0.55 -7.24 21.60
N GLY A 22 0.72 -8.56 21.50
CA GLY A 22 -0.34 -9.53 21.21
C GLY A 22 0.18 -10.77 20.49
N ASP A 23 -0.74 -11.64 20.10
CA ASP A 23 -0.43 -12.97 19.52
C ASP A 23 -0.69 -13.04 18.00
N LEU A 24 -1.08 -11.93 17.37
CA LEU A 24 -1.31 -11.92 15.92
C LEU A 24 0.02 -11.93 15.16
N GLU A 25 0.15 -12.87 14.25
CA GLU A 25 1.28 -12.96 13.33
C GLU A 25 0.83 -13.42 11.93
N ALA A 26 1.60 -13.05 10.92
CA ALA A 26 1.42 -13.55 9.56
C ALA A 26 2.76 -13.55 8.82
N SER A 27 2.88 -14.42 7.82
CA SER A 27 3.97 -14.38 6.85
C SER A 27 3.44 -14.42 5.42
N ALA A 28 4.22 -13.87 4.49
CA ALA A 28 3.90 -13.87 3.07
C ALA A 28 5.14 -13.67 2.19
N SER A 29 4.99 -13.96 0.91
CA SER A 29 6.05 -13.82 -0.09
C SER A 29 6.37 -12.35 -0.44
N SER A 30 5.45 -11.44 -0.13
CA SER A 30 5.58 -10.01 -0.42
C SER A 30 5.02 -9.15 0.71
N THR A 31 5.48 -7.91 0.79
CA THR A 31 4.95 -6.91 1.75
C THR A 31 3.46 -6.65 1.53
N PHE A 32 3.00 -6.70 0.28
CA PHE A 32 1.59 -6.47 -0.06
C PHE A 32 0.66 -7.56 0.49
N GLU A 33 1.04 -8.83 0.31
CA GLU A 33 0.28 -9.95 0.86
C GLU A 33 0.32 -9.96 2.40
N LEU A 34 1.48 -9.66 2.98
CA LEU A 34 1.64 -9.55 4.43
C LEU A 34 0.71 -8.46 4.98
N GLN A 35 0.72 -7.26 4.39
CA GLN A 35 -0.13 -6.15 4.84
C GLN A 35 -1.61 -6.53 4.83
N ARG A 36 -2.08 -7.19 3.75
CA ARG A 36 -3.47 -7.67 3.66
C ARG A 36 -3.80 -8.71 4.74
N LYS A 37 -2.92 -9.68 4.96
CA LYS A 37 -3.11 -10.71 6.00
C LYS A 37 -3.16 -10.09 7.39
N LEU A 38 -2.26 -9.16 7.71
CA LEU A 38 -2.23 -8.48 9.01
C LEU A 38 -3.43 -7.54 9.21
N VAL A 39 -3.88 -6.85 8.17
CA VAL A 39 -5.11 -6.04 8.22
C VAL A 39 -6.34 -6.91 8.46
N GLN A 40 -6.44 -8.05 7.78
CA GLN A 40 -7.52 -9.01 8.00
C GLN A 40 -7.48 -9.62 9.40
N ALA A 41 -6.28 -9.95 9.91
CA ALA A 41 -6.11 -10.43 11.28
C ALA A 41 -6.56 -9.37 12.31
N ALA A 42 -6.16 -8.12 12.14
CA ALA A 42 -6.58 -7.00 12.98
C ALA A 42 -8.11 -6.78 12.94
N LEU A 43 -8.72 -6.83 11.76
CA LEU A 43 -10.17 -6.76 11.58
C LEU A 43 -10.93 -7.93 12.23
N SER A 44 -10.36 -9.12 12.19
CA SER A 44 -10.96 -10.28 12.85
C SER A 44 -10.89 -10.20 14.37
N ALA A 45 -9.87 -9.51 14.90
CA ALA A 45 -9.68 -9.29 16.33
C ALA A 45 -10.53 -8.13 16.88
N ASP A 46 -10.77 -7.08 16.08
CA ASP A 46 -11.61 -5.94 16.45
C ASP A 46 -12.60 -5.64 15.31
N SER A 47 -13.89 -5.87 15.56
CA SER A 47 -14.95 -5.72 14.54
C SER A 47 -15.44 -4.28 14.37
N SER A 48 -14.65 -3.28 14.76
CA SER A 48 -15.09 -1.89 14.79
C SER A 48 -14.68 -1.09 13.55
N GLY A 49 -15.62 -0.83 12.63
CA GLY A 49 -15.54 0.26 11.65
C GLY A 49 -14.42 0.21 10.61
N GLY A 50 -14.10 1.38 10.03
CA GLY A 50 -13.10 1.51 8.96
C GLY A 50 -11.67 1.19 9.41
N VAL A 51 -10.87 0.69 8.48
CA VAL A 51 -9.44 0.40 8.69
C VAL A 51 -8.59 1.47 8.05
N SER A 52 -7.59 1.94 8.79
CA SER A 52 -6.46 2.68 8.25
C SER A 52 -5.17 1.95 8.60
N SER A 53 -4.20 1.94 7.70
CA SER A 53 -2.92 1.28 7.94
C SER A 53 -1.75 2.08 7.37
N SER A 54 -0.63 2.11 8.09
CA SER A 54 0.62 2.74 7.67
C SER A 54 1.76 1.72 7.74
N PHE A 55 2.58 1.68 6.70
CA PHE A 55 3.74 0.79 6.60
C PHE A 55 5.00 1.64 6.42
N SER A 56 5.91 1.56 7.38
CA SER A 56 7.15 2.35 7.39
C SER A 56 8.34 1.42 7.50
N LEU A 57 9.21 1.45 6.50
CA LEU A 57 10.48 0.74 6.55
C LEU A 57 11.43 1.47 7.51
N VAL A 58 12.02 0.73 8.44
CA VAL A 58 13.10 1.22 9.33
C VAL A 58 14.46 0.88 8.72
N THR A 59 14.54 -0.29 8.10
CA THR A 59 15.69 -0.73 7.29
C THR A 59 15.16 -1.49 6.06
N PRO A 60 15.99 -1.78 5.05
CA PRO A 60 15.58 -2.58 3.91
C PRO A 60 15.00 -3.96 4.27
N SER A 61 15.35 -4.49 5.45
CA SER A 61 14.89 -5.81 5.94
C SER A 61 13.94 -5.74 7.14
N SER A 62 13.55 -4.55 7.61
CA SER A 62 12.63 -4.42 8.76
C SER A 62 11.69 -3.23 8.61
N ALA A 63 10.43 -3.43 8.93
CA ALA A 63 9.40 -2.39 8.88
C ALA A 63 8.55 -2.38 10.16
N VAL A 64 7.94 -1.24 10.45
CA VAL A 64 6.84 -1.11 11.40
C VAL A 64 5.56 -0.95 10.61
N PHE A 65 4.57 -1.79 10.90
CA PHE A 65 3.26 -1.73 10.28
C PHE A 65 2.21 -1.45 11.35
N GLN A 66 1.48 -0.37 11.21
CA GLN A 66 0.44 0.02 12.15
C GLN A 66 -0.92 -0.12 11.46
N VAL A 67 -1.83 -0.84 12.08
CA VAL A 67 -3.22 -0.99 11.64
C VAL A 67 -4.12 -0.41 12.71
N ILE A 68 -4.93 0.56 12.34
CA ILE A 68 -5.89 1.22 13.22
C ILE A 68 -7.28 0.82 12.74
N VAL A 69 -8.02 0.19 13.63
CA VAL A 69 -9.40 -0.27 13.40
C VAL A 69 -10.33 0.61 14.23
N GLY A 70 -11.37 1.18 13.63
CA GLY A 70 -12.42 1.89 14.36
C GLY A 70 -12.06 3.32 14.77
N GLY A 71 -11.21 3.97 13.98
CA GLY A 71 -10.81 5.36 14.19
C GLY A 71 -11.17 6.26 13.01
N GLY A 72 -11.99 7.28 13.26
CA GLY A 72 -12.16 8.39 12.32
C GLY A 72 -10.81 9.04 12.02
N GLY A 73 -10.58 9.32 10.74
CA GLY A 73 -9.26 9.58 10.15
C GLY A 73 -8.32 10.46 10.98
N GLY A 74 -7.06 10.03 11.06
CA GLY A 74 -5.97 10.80 11.63
C GLY A 74 -4.61 10.19 11.30
N GLY A 75 -3.95 10.72 10.26
CA GLY A 75 -2.49 10.64 10.08
C GLY A 75 -1.96 9.65 9.03
N GLY A 76 -1.56 10.19 7.87
CA GLY A 76 -0.58 9.58 6.96
C GLY A 76 -1.18 8.70 5.84
N GLY A 77 -0.98 9.13 4.59
CA GLY A 77 -1.51 8.47 3.39
C GLY A 77 -1.25 6.96 3.36
N GLY A 78 -2.34 6.19 3.37
CA GLY A 78 -2.36 4.75 3.19
C GLY A 78 -3.64 4.39 2.44
N VAL A 79 -3.48 3.67 1.33
CA VAL A 79 -4.54 3.32 0.37
C VAL A 79 -5.74 2.73 1.09
N ALA A 80 -6.87 3.44 1.04
CA ALA A 80 -8.17 2.90 1.39
C ALA A 80 -8.53 1.83 0.35
N VAL A 81 -8.25 0.56 0.66
CA VAL A 81 -8.82 -0.54 -0.12
C VAL A 81 -10.25 -0.73 0.38
N ALA A 82 -11.18 -0.05 -0.29
CA ALA A 82 -12.60 -0.31 -0.12
C ALA A 82 -12.89 -1.78 -0.46
N ALA A 83 -13.45 -2.51 0.50
CA ALA A 83 -13.99 -3.84 0.25
C ALA A 83 -15.12 -3.74 -0.79
N SER A 84 -15.05 -4.58 -1.82
CA SER A 84 -16.08 -4.66 -2.86
C SER A 84 -17.38 -5.19 -2.27
N SER A 85 -18.42 -4.35 -2.21
CA SER A 85 -19.81 -4.80 -2.21
C SER A 85 -20.26 -4.87 -3.67
N GLY A 86 -20.44 -6.10 -4.16
CA GLY A 86 -20.80 -6.38 -5.55
C GLY A 86 -22.19 -5.88 -5.95
N GLY A 87 -22.38 -5.74 -7.26
CA GLY A 87 -23.70 -5.58 -7.86
C GLY A 87 -23.67 -4.99 -9.27
N GLY A 88 -23.62 -5.88 -10.27
CA GLY A 88 -24.22 -5.62 -11.58
C GLY A 88 -23.27 -5.20 -12.70
N ALA A 89 -22.91 -6.20 -13.52
CA ALA A 89 -23.02 -6.26 -14.99
C ALA A 89 -22.61 -5.02 -15.82
N ALA A 90 -22.00 -5.11 -16.99
CA ALA A 90 -21.42 -6.16 -17.82
C ALA A 90 -21.00 -5.39 -19.10
N ALA A 91 -19.92 -5.83 -19.77
CA ALA A 91 -19.66 -5.60 -21.21
C ALA A 91 -19.50 -4.12 -21.66
N ALA A 92 -18.78 -3.77 -22.73
CA ALA A 92 -17.77 -4.33 -23.58
C ALA A 92 -17.33 -3.17 -24.52
N GLU A 93 -16.21 -3.37 -25.22
CA GLU A 93 -15.84 -2.75 -26.50
C GLU A 93 -15.36 -1.28 -26.55
N ALA A 94 -14.12 -1.15 -27.06
CA ALA A 94 -13.54 0.02 -27.69
C ALA A 94 -14.27 0.36 -29.02
N PRO A 95 -14.10 1.58 -29.58
CA PRO A 95 -13.00 1.76 -30.53
C PRO A 95 -12.37 3.17 -30.57
N ALA A 96 -11.31 3.24 -31.37
CA ALA A 96 -10.39 4.33 -31.67
C ALA A 96 -11.00 5.69 -32.09
N ALA A 97 -10.21 6.74 -31.86
CA ALA A 97 -10.15 7.93 -32.71
C ALA A 97 -8.71 8.50 -32.71
N GLU A 98 -8.02 8.31 -33.83
CA GLU A 98 -6.80 9.00 -34.25
C GLU A 98 -7.07 10.49 -34.56
N GLU A 99 -5.95 11.22 -34.74
CA GLU A 99 -5.77 12.50 -35.44
C GLU A 99 -5.66 13.78 -34.58
N LYS A 100 -4.43 14.27 -34.37
CA LYS A 100 -3.77 15.25 -35.25
C LYS A 100 -2.48 15.84 -34.66
N LYS A 101 -1.40 15.74 -35.46
CA LYS A 101 -0.36 16.75 -35.76
C LYS A 101 0.63 17.14 -34.64
N GLU A 102 1.90 16.73 -34.74
CA GLU A 102 3.01 17.22 -35.60
C GLU A 102 3.87 18.30 -34.91
N GLU A 103 5.13 17.91 -34.66
CA GLU A 103 6.37 18.69 -34.78
C GLU A 103 6.69 19.81 -33.77
N LYS A 104 7.62 19.51 -32.86
CA LYS A 104 8.83 20.32 -32.68
C LYS A 104 9.99 19.48 -32.14
N GLU A 105 11.02 19.40 -32.96
CA GLU A 105 12.33 18.83 -32.71
C GLU A 105 13.13 19.71 -31.72
N GLU A 106 14.10 19.07 -31.06
CA GLU A 106 15.42 19.63 -30.73
C GLU A 106 15.53 20.68 -29.59
N SER A 107 15.75 20.19 -28.36
CA SER A 107 16.63 20.82 -27.35
C SER A 107 16.97 19.79 -26.26
N ASP A 108 17.78 18.79 -26.64
CA ASP A 108 18.34 17.73 -25.79
C ASP A 108 19.83 17.97 -25.52
N ASP A 109 20.28 19.23 -25.37
CA ASP A 109 21.71 19.54 -25.18
C ASP A 109 22.00 20.81 -24.34
N ASP A 110 21.06 21.26 -23.49
CA ASP A 110 21.28 22.45 -22.63
C ASP A 110 20.58 22.38 -21.26
N MET A 111 20.36 21.15 -20.76
CA MET A 111 19.97 20.89 -19.36
C MET A 111 20.93 19.90 -18.69
N GLY A 112 22.18 19.88 -19.18
CA GLY A 112 23.21 18.91 -18.84
C GLY A 112 24.61 19.46 -18.64
N PHE A 113 24.81 20.77 -18.46
CA PHE A 113 26.17 21.31 -18.25
C PHE A 113 26.31 22.47 -17.25
N SER A 114 25.39 22.61 -16.28
CA SER A 114 25.57 23.53 -15.13
C SER A 114 24.79 23.10 -13.87
N LEU A 115 24.74 21.80 -13.57
CA LEU A 115 24.25 21.30 -12.27
C LEU A 115 25.40 20.98 -11.29
N PHE A 116 26.61 21.43 -11.62
CA PHE A 116 27.80 21.40 -10.77
C PHE A 116 28.65 22.67 -10.98
N ASP A 117 27.99 23.83 -11.09
CA ASP A 117 28.57 25.09 -10.62
C ASP A 117 27.78 25.56 -9.40
#